data_AF-A0AAV6XT71-F1
#
_entry.id   AF-A0AAV6XT71-F1
#
_cell.length_a   1.000
_cell.length_b   1.000
_cell.length_c   1.000
_cell.angle_alpha   90.00
_cell.angle_beta   90.00
_cell.angle_gamma   90.00
#
_symmetry.space_group_name_H-M   'P 1'
#
loop_
_entity.id
_entity.type
_entity.pdbx_description
1 polymer ?
#
loop_
_entity_poly.entity_id
_entity_poly.type
_entity_poly.pdbx_seq_one_letter_code
_entity_poly.pdbx_strand_id
1 'polypeptide(L)'
;MDESSRARSLRAPPRSTLNINAANGEDHTAELSQLVDKNITHFEEYATQRASLAREDVFSYFSPTWCTSLEGSMLWAGGCRPSIFIRLVYSLSGNKIVSLLDEFLNGDRMGGLGELSPKDIADEPIAIIANELNVHGGPSRAADEAIDEHSISMTSVLEEADNLRLGTMKELINILTTVQAVDFLAAAKKLHLCLHAWGRRRDLENTRN
;
A
#
# COMPACT_ATOMS: atom_id res chain seq x y z
N MET A 1 -23.41 -48.08 -15.06
CA MET A 1 -23.71 -46.65 -15.27
C MET A 1 -22.37 -45.96 -15.37
N ASP A 2 -22.08 -45.44 -16.56
CA ASP A 2 -20.75 -45.18 -17.10
C ASP A 2 -20.32 -43.72 -16.85
N GLU A 3 -19.13 -43.54 -16.29
CA GLU A 3 -18.51 -42.27 -15.89
C GLU A 3 -17.66 -41.67 -17.03
N SER A 4 -17.95 -42.05 -18.28
CA SER A 4 -17.17 -41.71 -19.48
C SER A 4 -17.97 -40.92 -20.54
N SER A 5 -18.91 -40.05 -20.12
CA SER A 5 -19.76 -39.28 -21.07
C SER A 5 -19.98 -37.80 -20.76
N ARG A 6 -19.16 -37.17 -19.90
CA ARG A 6 -19.29 -35.72 -19.59
C ARG A 6 -18.07 -34.85 -19.90
N ALA A 7 -17.18 -35.32 -20.76
CA ALA A 7 -16.09 -34.51 -21.30
C ALA A 7 -16.24 -34.41 -22.83
N ARG A 8 -16.98 -33.40 -23.32
CA ARG A 8 -16.83 -32.81 -24.66
C ARG A 8 -17.80 -31.65 -24.85
N SER A 9 -17.23 -30.43 -24.92
CA SER A 9 -17.67 -29.26 -25.70
C SER A 9 -17.62 -27.94 -24.94
N LEU A 10 -16.41 -27.45 -24.67
CA LEU A 10 -16.12 -26.02 -24.67
C LEU A 10 -14.86 -25.80 -25.51
N ARG A 11 -15.03 -25.87 -26.83
CA ARG A 11 -14.03 -25.39 -27.77
C ARG A 11 -14.15 -23.86 -27.76
N ALA A 12 -13.13 -23.17 -27.25
CA ALA A 12 -13.06 -21.73 -27.34
C ALA A 12 -13.17 -21.30 -28.83
N PRO A 13 -13.93 -20.24 -29.15
CA PRO A 13 -14.05 -19.79 -30.52
C PRO A 13 -12.68 -19.32 -31.05
N PRO A 14 -12.40 -19.47 -32.35
CA PRO A 14 -11.16 -18.99 -32.93
C PRO A 14 -11.07 -17.48 -32.76
N ARG A 15 -9.93 -17.00 -32.24
CA ARG A 15 -9.61 -15.57 -32.16
C ARG A 15 -9.64 -15.01 -33.58
N SER A 16 -10.67 -14.25 -33.90
CA SER A 16 -10.72 -13.44 -35.11
C SER A 16 -9.56 -12.46 -35.07
N THR A 17 -8.57 -12.65 -35.95
CA THR A 17 -7.59 -11.63 -36.29
C THR A 17 -8.32 -10.47 -36.95
N LEU A 18 -8.68 -9.46 -36.15
CA LEU A 18 -9.07 -8.15 -36.62
C LEU A 18 -7.84 -7.24 -36.49
N ASN A 19 -7.09 -7.17 -37.59
CA ASN A 19 -6.16 -6.09 -37.85
C ASN A 19 -6.98 -4.84 -38.18
N ILE A 20 -7.20 -3.99 -37.17
CA ILE A 20 -7.74 -2.64 -37.36
C ILE A 20 -7.00 -1.74 -36.35
N ASN A 21 -6.33 -0.71 -36.87
CA ASN A 21 -5.83 0.50 -36.19
C ASN A 21 -4.35 0.54 -35.74
N ALA A 22 -3.44 0.74 -36.69
CA ALA A 22 -2.13 1.32 -36.41
C ALA A 22 -2.19 2.82 -36.03
N ALA A 23 -3.33 3.50 -36.28
CA ALA A 23 -3.53 4.92 -35.94
C ALA A 23 -4.23 5.17 -34.60
N ASN A 24 -5.02 4.22 -34.06
CA ASN A 24 -5.61 4.33 -32.70
C ASN A 24 -4.66 3.82 -31.61
N GLY A 25 -3.60 3.10 -31.98
CA GLY A 25 -2.62 2.56 -31.03
C GLY A 25 -1.90 3.67 -30.28
N GLU A 26 -1.41 4.69 -30.99
CA GLU A 26 -0.68 5.82 -30.41
C GLU A 26 -1.58 6.68 -29.51
N ASP A 27 -2.80 7.00 -29.96
CA ASP A 27 -3.78 7.78 -29.20
C ASP A 27 -4.21 7.06 -27.92
N HIS A 28 -4.55 5.77 -28.02
CA HIS A 28 -4.91 4.98 -26.84
C HIS A 28 -3.74 4.80 -25.87
N THR A 29 -2.51 4.62 -26.36
CA THR A 29 -1.33 4.58 -25.48
C THR A 29 -1.07 5.92 -24.79
N ALA A 30 -1.33 7.04 -25.46
CA ALA A 30 -1.21 8.36 -24.87
C ALA A 30 -2.25 8.59 -23.77
N GLU A 31 -3.51 8.17 -23.99
CA GLU A 31 -4.56 8.19 -22.96
C GLU A 31 -4.19 7.34 -21.74
N LEU A 32 -3.65 6.13 -21.95
CA LEU A 32 -3.24 5.24 -20.87
C LEU A 32 -2.06 5.83 -20.06
N SER A 33 -1.07 6.41 -20.73
CA SER A 33 0.04 7.10 -20.04
C SER A 33 -0.49 8.28 -19.21
N GLN A 34 -1.41 9.07 -19.77
CA GLN A 34 -2.04 10.17 -19.02
C GLN A 34 -2.79 9.66 -17.78
N LEU A 35 -3.40 8.48 -17.86
CA LEU A 35 -4.09 7.86 -16.72
C LEU A 35 -3.10 7.41 -15.63
N VAL A 36 -1.95 6.87 -16.01
CA VAL A 36 -0.86 6.51 -15.09
C VAL A 36 -0.35 7.76 -14.38
N ASP A 37 -0.03 8.82 -15.13
CA ASP A 37 0.47 10.08 -14.58
C ASP A 37 -0.50 10.69 -13.58
N LYS A 38 -1.80 10.79 -13.95
CA LYS A 38 -2.85 11.26 -13.04
C LYS A 38 -2.94 10.44 -11.76
N ASN A 39 -2.72 9.13 -11.83
CA ASN A 39 -2.74 8.26 -10.65
C ASN A 39 -1.57 8.57 -9.72
N ILE A 40 -0.37 8.70 -10.29
CA ILE A 40 0.84 9.06 -9.54
C ILE A 40 0.64 10.41 -8.85
N THR A 41 0.18 11.42 -9.59
CA THR A 41 -0.09 12.76 -9.03
C THR A 41 -1.07 12.70 -7.86
N HIS A 42 -2.19 11.97 -7.98
CA HIS A 42 -3.13 11.83 -6.87
C HIS A 42 -2.50 11.12 -5.64
N PHE A 43 -1.61 10.14 -5.85
CA PHE A 43 -0.90 9.48 -4.75
C PHE A 43 0.11 10.42 -4.06
N GLU A 44 0.81 11.26 -4.83
CA GLU A 44 1.72 12.29 -4.31
C GLU A 44 0.98 13.34 -3.49
N GLU A 45 -0.14 13.86 -4.03
CA GLU A 45 -1.02 14.80 -3.35
C GLU A 45 -1.56 14.21 -2.05
N TYR A 46 -2.03 12.96 -2.10
CA TYR A 46 -2.49 12.24 -0.91
C TYR A 46 -1.38 12.11 0.15
N ALA A 47 -0.18 11.66 -0.23
CA ALA A 47 0.94 11.50 0.69
C ALA A 47 1.36 12.85 1.31
N THR A 48 1.36 13.92 0.52
CA THR A 48 1.71 15.27 0.98
C THR A 48 0.67 15.81 1.97
N GLN A 49 -0.62 15.70 1.64
CA GLN A 49 -1.70 16.13 2.55
C GLN A 49 -1.69 15.33 3.84
N ARG A 50 -1.46 14.02 3.73
CA ARG A 50 -1.36 13.13 4.87
C ARG A 50 -0.19 13.48 5.79
N ALA A 51 0.99 13.74 5.24
CA ALA A 51 2.16 14.19 6.00
C ALA A 51 1.87 15.50 6.75
N SER A 52 1.17 16.45 6.09
CA SER A 52 0.76 17.71 6.74
C SER A 52 -0.17 17.49 7.93
N LEU A 53 -1.18 16.64 7.79
CA LEU A 53 -2.17 16.36 8.84
C LEU A 53 -1.59 15.49 9.97
N ALA A 54 -0.64 14.62 9.67
CA ALA A 54 0.02 13.79 10.66
C ALA A 54 0.80 14.60 11.71
N ARG A 55 1.24 15.82 11.37
CA ARG A 55 1.88 16.73 12.33
C ARG A 55 0.92 17.26 13.39
N GLU A 56 -0.39 17.19 13.14
CA GLU A 56 -1.42 17.57 14.11
C GLU A 56 -1.83 16.38 14.99
N ASP A 57 -2.03 15.20 14.38
CA ASP A 57 -2.38 13.96 15.08
C ASP A 57 -1.90 12.73 14.31
N VAL A 58 -0.67 12.28 14.61
CA VAL A 58 -0.08 11.09 13.99
C VAL A 58 -0.74 9.80 14.45
N PHE A 59 -1.20 9.73 15.70
CA PHE A 59 -1.70 8.49 16.30
C PHE A 59 -2.96 7.99 15.59
N SER A 60 -3.80 8.90 15.12
CA SER A 60 -4.98 8.57 14.30
C SER A 60 -4.66 7.78 13.03
N TYR A 61 -3.46 7.93 12.47
CA TYR A 61 -3.04 7.19 11.27
C TYR A 61 -2.56 5.77 11.56
N PHE A 62 -2.14 5.49 12.80
CA PHE A 62 -1.71 4.15 13.23
C PHE A 62 -2.87 3.34 13.82
N SER A 63 -3.96 4.00 14.23
CA SER A 63 -5.22 3.38 14.65
C SER A 63 -6.42 4.06 13.99
N PRO A 64 -6.55 3.98 12.65
CA PRO A 64 -7.59 4.70 11.93
C PRO A 64 -8.98 4.13 12.21
N THR A 65 -9.91 5.01 12.61
CA THR A 65 -11.31 4.66 12.90
C THR A 65 -12.11 4.33 11.64
N TRP A 66 -11.61 4.69 10.46
CA TRP A 66 -12.22 4.40 9.17
C TRP A 66 -11.80 3.05 8.57
N CYS A 67 -10.93 2.29 9.25
CA CYS A 67 -10.54 0.95 8.83
C CYS A 67 -11.33 -0.13 9.58
N THR A 68 -11.66 -1.19 8.85
CA THR A 68 -12.16 -2.46 9.42
C THR A 68 -11.07 -3.18 10.19
N SER A 69 -11.43 -4.18 11.02
CA SER A 69 -10.45 -4.99 11.75
C SER A 69 -9.46 -5.69 10.80
N LEU A 70 -9.94 -6.14 9.64
CA LEU A 70 -9.13 -6.76 8.60
C LEU A 70 -8.14 -5.78 7.99
N GLU A 71 -8.59 -4.57 7.62
CA GLU A 71 -7.71 -3.53 7.10
C GLU A 71 -6.66 -3.13 8.14
N GLY A 72 -7.07 -2.97 9.40
CA GLY A 72 -6.17 -2.69 10.53
C GLY A 72 -5.06 -3.74 10.68
N SER A 73 -5.38 -5.02 10.55
CA SER A 73 -4.39 -6.11 10.62
C SER A 73 -3.33 -6.07 9.50
N MET A 74 -3.64 -5.42 8.38
CA MET A 74 -2.75 -5.29 7.23
C MET A 74 -2.00 -3.95 7.19
N LEU A 75 -2.29 -3.03 8.11
CA LEU A 75 -1.56 -1.78 8.26
C LEU A 75 -0.09 -2.05 8.63
N TRP A 76 0.76 -1.17 8.16
CA TRP A 76 2.19 -1.11 8.44
C TRP A 76 2.62 0.35 8.33
N ALA A 77 3.11 0.92 9.42
CA ALA A 77 3.47 2.33 9.53
C ALA A 77 2.37 3.26 8.97
N GLY A 78 1.12 3.03 9.40
CA GLY A 78 -0.07 3.75 8.95
C GLY A 78 -0.60 3.41 7.55
N GLY A 79 0.07 2.60 6.73
CA GLY A 79 -0.38 2.30 5.36
C GLY A 79 -0.27 0.84 4.97
N CYS A 80 -0.39 0.54 3.67
CA CYS A 80 -0.10 -0.81 3.19
C CYS A 80 1.41 -1.09 3.21
N ARG A 81 1.78 -2.38 3.27
CA ARG A 81 3.17 -2.83 3.13
C ARG A 81 3.60 -2.71 1.66
N PRO A 82 4.72 -2.06 1.31
CA PRO A 82 5.16 -1.91 -0.09
C PRO A 82 5.29 -3.24 -0.86
N SER A 83 5.62 -4.33 -0.15
CA SER A 83 5.70 -5.67 -0.75
C SER A 83 4.39 -6.16 -1.40
N ILE A 84 3.24 -5.56 -1.09
CA ILE A 84 1.97 -5.89 -1.75
C ILE A 84 1.97 -5.45 -3.22
N PHE A 85 2.66 -4.34 -3.55
CA PHE A 85 2.78 -3.87 -4.93
C PHE A 85 3.58 -4.86 -5.78
N ILE A 86 4.71 -5.33 -5.24
CA ILE A 86 5.57 -6.33 -5.88
C ILE A 86 4.78 -7.62 -6.15
N ARG A 87 4.02 -8.10 -5.15
CA ARG A 87 3.18 -9.31 -5.28
C ARG A 87 2.09 -9.15 -6.33
N LEU A 88 1.48 -7.97 -6.42
CA LEU A 88 0.49 -7.66 -7.45
C LEU A 88 1.12 -7.70 -8.84
N VAL A 89 2.26 -7.03 -9.03
CA VAL A 89 2.99 -7.03 -10.30
C VAL A 89 3.38 -8.46 -10.71
N TYR A 90 3.90 -9.26 -9.79
CA TYR A 90 4.22 -10.66 -10.05
C TYR A 90 2.99 -11.48 -10.46
N SER A 91 1.86 -11.28 -9.77
CA SER A 91 0.61 -12.00 -10.06
C SER A 91 -0.01 -11.63 -11.41
N LEU A 92 0.15 -10.38 -11.86
CA LEU A 92 -0.38 -9.89 -13.13
C LEU A 92 0.53 -10.25 -14.32
N SER A 93 1.85 -10.17 -14.13
CA SER A 93 2.84 -10.35 -15.20
C SER A 93 3.37 -11.78 -15.34
N GLY A 94 3.20 -12.62 -14.31
CA GLY A 94 3.79 -13.95 -14.23
C GLY A 94 5.32 -13.93 -14.24
N ASN A 95 5.96 -15.05 -14.59
CA ASN A 95 7.41 -15.24 -14.51
C ASN A 95 8.22 -14.29 -15.43
N LYS A 96 7.56 -13.55 -16.33
CA LYS A 96 8.21 -12.69 -17.34
C LYS A 96 8.86 -11.43 -16.74
N ILE A 97 8.46 -11.02 -15.54
CA ILE A 97 8.98 -9.80 -14.89
C ILE A 97 10.05 -10.07 -13.83
N VAL A 98 10.39 -11.36 -13.61
CA VAL A 98 11.30 -11.78 -12.54
C VAL A 98 12.70 -11.17 -12.70
N SER A 99 13.22 -11.05 -13.93
CA SER A 99 14.52 -10.43 -14.17
C SER A 99 14.53 -8.91 -13.92
N LEU A 100 13.44 -8.21 -14.22
CA LEU A 100 13.32 -6.76 -13.93
C LEU A 100 13.13 -6.52 -12.41
N LEU A 101 12.43 -7.43 -11.73
CA LEU A 101 12.30 -7.37 -10.28
C LEU A 101 13.62 -7.66 -9.57
N ASP A 102 14.47 -8.54 -10.10
CA ASP A 102 15.79 -8.82 -9.53
C ASP A 102 16.70 -7.58 -9.64
N GLU A 103 16.69 -6.88 -10.77
CA GLU A 103 17.38 -5.60 -10.93
C GLU A 103 16.83 -4.52 -9.97
N PHE A 104 15.51 -4.46 -9.80
CA PHE A 104 14.85 -3.54 -8.85
C PHE A 104 15.24 -3.82 -7.39
N LEU A 105 15.25 -5.09 -6.95
CA LEU A 105 15.58 -5.48 -5.57
C LEU A 105 17.08 -5.32 -5.26
N ASN A 106 17.94 -5.48 -6.26
CA ASN A 106 19.39 -5.34 -6.11
C ASN A 106 19.90 -3.89 -6.32
N GLY A 107 19.03 -2.97 -6.74
CA GLY A 107 19.35 -1.55 -6.90
C GLY A 107 19.45 -0.82 -5.55
N ASP A 108 20.58 -0.17 -5.29
CA ASP A 108 20.91 0.56 -4.05
C ASP A 108 20.15 1.90 -3.88
N ARG A 109 18.86 1.95 -4.25
CA ARG A 109 18.09 3.20 -4.36
C ARG A 109 16.77 3.18 -3.62
N MET A 110 16.81 2.70 -2.39
CA MET A 110 15.68 2.85 -1.49
C MET A 110 16.16 3.22 -0.09
N GLY A 111 16.72 4.43 0.01
CA GLY A 111 16.86 5.11 1.28
C GLY A 111 15.48 5.33 1.89
N GLY A 112 15.41 5.22 3.22
CA GLY A 112 14.19 5.61 3.90
C GLY A 112 14.14 5.20 5.35
N LEU A 113 13.71 3.99 5.66
CA LEU A 113 13.57 3.61 7.08
C LEU A 113 14.89 3.28 7.79
N GLY A 114 15.96 2.99 7.04
CA GLY A 114 17.28 2.65 7.60
C GLY A 114 18.03 3.82 8.22
N GLU A 115 17.58 5.05 7.96
CA GLU A 115 18.16 6.29 8.51
C GLU A 115 17.53 6.69 9.85
N LEU A 116 16.40 6.07 10.22
CA LEU A 116 15.75 6.29 11.50
C LEU A 116 16.59 5.65 12.61
N SER A 117 16.87 6.41 13.67
CA SER A 117 17.62 5.89 14.80
C SER A 117 16.75 4.91 15.60
N PRO A 118 17.32 3.86 16.23
CA PRO A 118 16.54 2.94 17.08
C PRO A 118 15.72 3.63 18.17
N LYS A 119 16.19 4.79 18.66
CA LYS A 119 15.48 5.66 19.61
C LYS A 119 14.23 6.34 19.02
N ASP A 120 14.17 6.56 17.70
CA ASP A 120 13.05 7.22 17.02
C ASP A 120 11.88 6.24 16.80
N ILE A 121 12.10 4.94 17.01
CA ILE A 121 11.10 3.88 16.81
C ILE A 121 10.70 3.25 18.16
N ALA A 122 11.43 3.53 19.25
CA ALA A 122 11.22 2.90 20.55
C ALA A 122 10.29 3.72 21.46
N ASP A 123 9.47 3.02 22.25
CA ASP A 123 8.63 3.63 23.32
C ASP A 123 9.44 3.87 24.61
N GLU A 124 10.78 3.84 24.53
CA GLU A 124 11.70 3.83 25.66
C GLU A 124 11.53 5.05 26.59
N PRO A 125 11.38 6.30 26.09
CA PRO A 125 11.13 7.46 26.95
C PRO A 125 9.82 7.33 27.74
N ILE A 126 8.74 6.85 27.08
CA ILE A 126 7.42 6.68 27.71
C ILE A 126 7.48 5.60 28.78
N ALA A 127 8.15 4.48 28.51
CA ALA A 127 8.30 3.37 29.45
C ALA A 127 9.08 3.77 30.71
N ILE A 128 10.16 4.55 30.56
CA ILE A 128 10.96 5.05 31.68
C ILE A 128 10.11 5.98 32.57
N ILE A 129 9.42 6.95 31.97
CA ILE A 129 8.60 7.91 32.71
C ILE A 129 7.43 7.22 33.41
N ALA A 130 6.79 6.24 32.77
CA ALA A 130 5.73 5.44 33.39
C ALA A 130 6.22 4.67 34.63
N ASN A 131 7.48 4.25 34.66
CA ASN A 131 8.10 3.59 35.80
C ASN A 131 8.50 4.56 36.92
N GLU A 132 8.86 5.81 36.60
CA GLU A 132 9.23 6.85 37.58
C GLU A 132 8.01 7.53 38.24
N LEU A 133 6.89 7.62 37.53
CA LEU A 133 5.65 8.20 38.06
C LEU A 133 4.93 7.20 38.98
N ASN A 134 5.17 7.30 40.29
CA ASN A 134 4.50 6.52 41.35
C ASN A 134 2.95 6.69 41.42
N VAL A 135 2.34 7.50 40.55
CA VAL A 135 0.89 7.71 40.44
C VAL A 135 0.46 7.34 39.02
N HIS A 136 -0.16 6.17 38.86
CA HIS A 136 -0.67 5.73 37.57
C HIS A 136 -1.78 6.65 37.05
N GLY A 137 -1.61 7.17 35.83
CA GLY A 137 -2.66 7.89 35.10
C GLY A 137 -3.02 9.30 35.64
N GLY A 138 -2.19 9.87 36.53
CA GLY A 138 -2.32 11.28 36.92
C GLY A 138 -1.74 12.22 35.87
N PRO A 139 -2.22 13.48 35.77
CA PRO A 139 -1.64 14.46 34.86
C PRO A 139 -0.16 14.70 35.20
N SER A 140 0.71 14.58 34.21
CA SER A 140 2.16 14.74 34.37
C SER A 140 2.77 15.39 33.15
N ARG A 141 3.36 16.59 33.34
CA ARG A 141 4.00 17.33 32.26
C ARG A 141 5.12 16.54 31.58
N ALA A 142 5.87 15.75 32.35
CA ALA A 142 6.93 14.90 31.82
C ALA A 142 6.37 13.79 30.91
N ALA A 143 5.21 13.22 31.26
CA ALA A 143 4.54 12.23 30.40
C ALA A 143 4.03 12.88 29.11
N ASP A 144 3.43 14.07 29.21
CA ASP A 144 2.95 14.82 28.05
C ASP A 144 4.12 15.19 27.11
N GLU A 145 5.24 15.70 27.64
CA GLU A 145 6.46 16.02 26.87
C GLU A 145 7.04 14.79 26.15
N ALA A 146 7.04 13.62 26.78
CA ALA A 146 7.52 12.38 26.16
C ALA A 146 6.57 11.81 25.10
N ILE A 147 5.25 12.00 25.28
CA ILE A 147 4.26 11.65 24.25
C ILE A 147 4.43 12.56 23.03
N ASP A 148 4.67 13.86 23.24
CA ASP A 148 4.93 14.82 22.16
C ASP A 148 6.21 14.46 21.39
N GLU A 149 7.30 14.13 22.09
CA GLU A 149 8.54 13.65 21.45
C GLU A 149 8.30 12.38 20.64
N HIS A 150 7.57 11.41 21.20
CA HIS A 150 7.23 10.18 20.49
C HIS A 150 6.33 10.44 19.26
N SER A 151 5.38 11.37 19.35
CA SER A 151 4.53 11.80 18.23
C SER A 151 5.36 12.38 17.06
N ILE A 152 6.38 13.19 17.36
CA ILE A 152 7.30 13.72 16.34
C ILE A 152 8.02 12.57 15.62
N SER A 153 8.57 11.61 16.37
CA SER A 153 9.29 10.48 15.79
C SER A 153 8.37 9.58 14.96
N MET A 154 7.15 9.31 15.45
CA MET A 154 6.13 8.58 14.69
C MET A 154 5.73 9.31 13.41
N THR A 155 5.71 10.64 13.40
CA THR A 155 5.42 11.43 12.19
C THR A 155 6.51 11.21 11.15
N SER A 156 7.78 11.22 11.56
CA SER A 156 8.91 10.90 10.68
C SER A 156 8.82 9.47 10.12
N VAL A 157 8.48 8.48 10.97
CA VAL A 157 8.25 7.09 10.53
C VAL A 157 7.14 7.01 9.48
N LEU A 158 6.05 7.75 9.68
CA LEU A 158 4.92 7.77 8.76
C LEU A 158 5.29 8.37 7.40
N GLU A 159 5.91 9.55 7.42
CA GLU A 159 6.38 10.26 6.22
C GLU A 159 7.34 9.37 5.42
N GLU A 160 8.29 8.73 6.09
CA GLU A 160 9.27 7.89 5.43
C GLU A 160 8.68 6.58 4.89
N ALA A 161 7.73 6.01 5.61
CA ALA A 161 6.99 4.88 5.07
C ALA A 161 6.14 5.26 3.86
N ASP A 162 5.59 6.48 3.79
CA ASP A 162 4.86 6.98 2.61
C ASP A 162 5.81 7.23 1.43
N ASN A 163 7.00 7.79 1.67
CA ASN A 163 8.06 7.91 0.67
C ASN A 163 8.43 6.55 0.08
N LEU A 164 8.62 5.54 0.94
CA LEU A 164 8.90 4.17 0.54
C LEU A 164 7.77 3.57 -0.33
N ARG A 165 6.50 3.75 0.06
CA ARG A 165 5.35 3.26 -0.73
C ARG A 165 5.30 3.94 -2.10
N LEU A 166 5.43 5.27 -2.13
CA LEU A 166 5.37 6.06 -3.36
C LEU A 166 6.56 5.75 -4.29
N GLY A 167 7.77 5.69 -3.74
CA GLY A 167 8.98 5.32 -4.48
C GLY A 167 8.85 3.93 -5.10
N THR A 168 8.39 2.94 -4.31
CA THR A 168 8.17 1.57 -4.81
C THR A 168 7.18 1.58 -5.97
N MET A 169 6.07 2.30 -5.83
CA MET A 169 5.04 2.38 -6.87
C MET A 169 5.59 2.99 -8.16
N LYS A 170 6.32 4.11 -8.08
CA LYS A 170 6.90 4.79 -9.25
C LYS A 170 7.94 3.91 -9.95
N GLU A 171 8.84 3.29 -9.21
CA GLU A 171 9.84 2.39 -9.78
C GLU A 171 9.19 1.18 -10.45
N LEU A 172 8.17 0.58 -9.82
CA LEU A 172 7.39 -0.49 -10.44
C LEU A 172 6.72 -0.03 -11.74
N ILE A 173 6.14 1.18 -11.76
CA ILE A 173 5.54 1.73 -12.98
C ILE A 173 6.61 1.93 -14.07
N ASN A 174 7.81 2.39 -13.73
CA ASN A 174 8.90 2.63 -14.68
C ASN A 174 9.40 1.34 -15.37
N ILE A 175 9.30 0.18 -14.70
CA ILE A 175 9.70 -1.11 -15.28
C ILE A 175 8.56 -1.80 -16.06
N LEU A 176 7.33 -1.29 -15.97
CA LEU A 176 6.15 -1.85 -16.63
C LEU A 176 5.90 -1.17 -17.97
N THR A 177 5.33 -1.91 -18.92
CA THR A 177 4.69 -1.25 -20.08
C THR A 177 3.46 -0.46 -19.62
N THR A 178 3.08 0.60 -20.34
CA THR A 178 1.93 1.45 -19.97
C THR A 178 0.65 0.66 -19.68
N VAL A 179 0.35 -0.35 -20.50
CA VAL A 179 -0.82 -1.23 -20.29
C VAL A 179 -0.71 -1.99 -18.97
N GLN A 180 0.46 -2.57 -18.67
CA GLN A 180 0.67 -3.29 -17.41
C GLN A 180 0.65 -2.36 -16.20
N ALA A 181 1.15 -1.12 -16.32
CA ALA A 181 1.08 -0.12 -15.26
C ALA A 181 -0.37 0.24 -14.94
N VAL A 182 -1.21 0.42 -15.96
CA VAL A 182 -2.66 0.63 -15.77
C VAL A 182 -3.33 -0.58 -15.12
N ASP A 183 -3.03 -1.79 -15.58
CA ASP A 183 -3.56 -3.03 -14.97
C ASP A 183 -3.14 -3.17 -13.51
N PHE A 184 -1.88 -2.87 -13.19
CA PHE A 184 -1.34 -2.85 -11.84
C PHE A 184 -2.10 -1.85 -10.94
N LEU A 185 -2.25 -0.60 -11.39
CA LEU A 185 -2.96 0.43 -10.63
C LEU A 185 -4.44 0.08 -10.44
N ALA A 186 -5.08 -0.49 -11.46
CA ALA A 186 -6.46 -0.96 -11.37
C ALA A 186 -6.60 -2.13 -10.38
N ALA A 187 -5.68 -3.10 -10.43
CA ALA A 187 -5.66 -4.23 -9.51
C ALA A 187 -5.40 -3.79 -8.07
N ALA A 188 -4.52 -2.82 -7.84
CA ALA A 188 -4.24 -2.26 -6.51
C ALA A 188 -5.49 -1.59 -5.91
N LYS A 189 -6.20 -0.76 -6.69
CA LYS A 189 -7.47 -0.16 -6.26
C LYS A 189 -8.54 -1.21 -5.99
N LYS A 190 -8.67 -2.22 -6.86
CA LYS A 190 -9.61 -3.32 -6.69
C LYS A 190 -9.31 -4.11 -5.41
N LEU A 191 -8.05 -4.40 -5.13
CA LEU A 191 -7.63 -5.08 -3.90
C LEU A 191 -8.05 -4.29 -2.67
N HIS A 192 -7.79 -2.98 -2.64
CA HIS A 192 -8.19 -2.11 -1.53
C HIS A 192 -9.71 -2.14 -1.29
N LEU A 193 -10.52 -1.96 -2.36
CA LEU A 193 -11.98 -2.04 -2.26
C LEU A 193 -12.48 -3.40 -1.78
N CYS A 194 -11.86 -4.50 -2.25
CA CYS A 194 -12.20 -5.85 -1.82
C CYS A 194 -11.88 -6.06 -0.34
N LEU A 195 -10.70 -5.65 0.13
CA LEU A 195 -10.32 -5.74 1.54
C LEU A 195 -11.31 -5.01 2.43
N HIS A 196 -11.71 -3.79 2.05
CA HIS A 196 -12.71 -3.02 2.78
C HIS A 196 -14.06 -3.75 2.85
N ALA A 197 -14.58 -4.19 1.71
CA ALA A 197 -15.87 -4.88 1.63
C ALA A 197 -15.87 -6.21 2.41
N TRP A 198 -14.76 -6.94 2.40
CA TRP A 198 -14.62 -8.18 3.16
C TRP A 198 -14.50 -7.93 4.65
N GLY A 199 -13.72 -6.92 5.06
CA GLY A 199 -13.60 -6.51 6.45
C GLY A 199 -14.95 -6.12 7.05
N ARG A 200 -15.73 -5.27 6.35
CA ARG A 200 -17.04 -4.84 6.84
C ARG A 200 -18.00 -6.01 7.07
N ARG A 201 -18.01 -6.99 6.16
CA ARG A 201 -18.87 -8.19 6.32
C ARG A 201 -18.49 -8.97 7.57
N ARG A 202 -17.19 -9.18 7.81
CA ARG A 202 -16.68 -9.94 8.94
C ARG A 202 -16.92 -9.22 10.28
N ASP A 203 -16.74 -7.91 10.33
CA ASP A 203 -16.99 -7.11 11.53
C ASP A 203 -18.49 -7.12 11.91
N LEU A 204 -19.37 -7.08 10.92
CA LEU A 204 -20.82 -7.22 11.12
C LEU A 204 -21.23 -8.62 11.61
N GLU A 205 -20.54 -9.67 11.19
CA GLU A 205 -20.78 -11.04 11.67
C GLU A 205 -20.33 -11.18 13.14
N ASN A 206 -19.19 -10.60 13.49
CA ASN A 206 -18.65 -10.68 14.86
C ASN A 206 -19.45 -9.86 15.88
N THR A 207 -20.10 -8.77 15.48
CA THR A 207 -20.94 -7.95 16.37
C THR A 207 -22.32 -8.55 16.65
N ARG A 208 -22.70 -9.62 15.93
CA ARG A 208 -23.99 -10.31 16.07
C ARG A 208 -23.95 -11.55 16.97
N ASN A 209 -22.75 -11.98 17.40
CA ASN A 209 -22.51 -13.12 18.29
C ASN A 209 -22.14 -12.63 19.69
#